data_AF-A0A9P0J4L7-F1
#
_entry.id   AF-A0A9P0J4L7-F1
#
_cell.length_a   1.000
_cell.length_b   1.000
_cell.length_c   1.000
_cell.angle_alpha   90.00
_cell.angle_beta   90.00
_cell.angle_gamma   90.00
#
_symmetry.space_group_name_H-M   'P 1'
#
loop_
_entity.id
_entity.type
_entity.pdbx_description
1 polymer ?
#
loop_
_entity_poly.entity_id
_entity_poly.type
_entity_poly.pdbx_seq_one_letter_code
_entity_poly.pdbx_strand_id
1 'polypeptide(L)'
;MNIKKVLFVIITTIHFTFGFIAYDCGGPNLNITSFDSLEVDNCDLPIPSKTERVTRIQLLQRVETYPVNFKSCLITVDYLITRCSAFEDAQVVEGGYFSDIIELGSARCSETHQKQSFTFQTGGVVTDLKINETIFVTNIIAGTLDKYGNCKGTTFKSSRGEWEDVVVQAKFKILLSEGTAIANSKDNILILPTGTKMKLSENYGFDSFKGETIWTNNHFTCEVQDFNVLYDGPASLIISNAINDFSNNIYTYIVETDKIVFSLKQIKKSFACGMPVIQTEHIQLVILVDTAFFNRFTTTTISPQNTDLLAYVNTKFVYVENFFKSTITSLYNDIIKKQCDLERKILQQKLTLASSSISDFSYLMGEGPGFTAVKTGEIIYLIKCKKVNVEISRKNVCFNELPVLYNNKTFFMAPKTHILQQFGTQIDCNILLPPGFNLDGDWFGIVPNIQEIKKPQKLKPATTWTWSYKSPESLMNAGIYTQDTMKAFQQHILFPQEVSAATNNLIRQSMGYDTTNQGLQYKYLIDEQTISNMVENKLHQLWGWFTTIGTFVSGLMGIFFIVKLILTLVDTGINITILYKTFGWSAKLLAGIFSSITHYLMLKTH
;
A
#
# COMPACT_ATOMS: atom_id res chain seq x y z
N MET A 1 61.40 81.53 -22.07
CA MET A 1 61.50 82.98 -21.81
C MET A 1 60.31 83.38 -20.96
N ASN A 2 60.58 83.97 -19.78
CA ASN A 2 59.62 84.33 -18.73
C ASN A 2 58.49 85.26 -19.20
N ILE A 3 57.24 84.98 -18.81
CA ILE A 3 56.31 86.01 -18.31
C ILE A 3 55.46 85.41 -17.17
N LYS A 4 55.92 85.65 -15.94
CA LYS A 4 55.14 85.54 -14.70
C LYS A 4 54.42 86.88 -14.49
N LYS A 5 53.20 86.80 -13.92
CA LYS A 5 52.37 87.87 -13.32
C LYS A 5 51.53 88.71 -14.30
N VAL A 6 50.25 88.34 -14.46
CA VAL A 6 49.06 89.18 -14.15
C VAL A 6 47.86 88.23 -14.02
N LEU A 7 47.39 87.96 -12.81
CA LEU A 7 45.96 87.71 -12.55
C LEU A 7 45.70 87.89 -11.05
N PHE A 8 45.31 89.11 -10.69
CA PHE A 8 44.79 89.44 -9.37
C PHE A 8 43.33 88.98 -9.34
N VAL A 9 43.07 87.82 -8.76
CA VAL A 9 41.70 87.29 -8.58
C VAL A 9 41.08 88.00 -7.38
N ILE A 10 40.11 88.87 -7.66
CA ILE A 10 39.13 89.36 -6.69
C ILE A 10 38.27 88.15 -6.31
N ILE A 11 38.58 87.51 -5.17
CA ILE A 11 37.68 86.56 -4.52
C ILE A 11 36.68 87.40 -3.73
N THR A 12 35.54 87.71 -4.34
CA THR A 12 34.34 88.06 -3.60
C THR A 12 33.92 86.84 -2.79
N THR A 13 33.94 86.96 -1.47
CA THR A 13 33.38 85.98 -0.54
C THR A 13 31.87 85.94 -0.73
N ILE A 14 31.40 85.14 -1.68
CA ILE A 14 30.00 84.72 -1.74
C ILE A 14 29.79 83.81 -0.52
N HIS A 15 29.13 84.34 0.50
CA HIS A 15 28.60 83.52 1.58
C HIS A 15 27.58 82.56 0.96
N PHE A 16 27.98 81.30 0.74
CA PHE A 16 27.03 80.22 0.49
C PHE A 16 26.20 80.04 1.76
N THR A 17 24.99 80.58 1.76
CA THR A 17 23.98 80.25 2.76
C THR A 17 23.38 78.90 2.38
N PHE A 18 23.53 77.91 3.27
CA PHE A 18 22.89 76.61 3.11
C PHE A 18 21.40 76.76 3.43
N GLY A 19 20.56 76.80 2.39
CA GLY A 19 19.11 76.72 2.52
C GLY A 19 18.67 75.27 2.66
N PHE A 20 17.68 75.01 3.54
CA PHE A 20 17.07 73.69 3.75
C PHE A 20 15.54 73.81 3.78
N ILE A 21 14.85 72.67 3.80
CA ILE A 21 13.39 72.62 3.59
C ILE A 21 12.63 72.71 4.92
N ALA A 22 11.71 73.67 5.01
CA ALA A 22 10.66 73.75 6.03
C ALA A 22 9.27 73.77 5.36
N TYR A 23 8.20 73.83 6.17
CA TYR A 23 6.83 73.71 5.69
C TYR A 23 5.95 74.88 6.16
N ASP A 24 5.30 75.55 5.20
CA ASP A 24 4.37 76.65 5.43
C ASP A 24 2.92 76.16 5.35
N CYS A 25 2.17 76.36 6.44
CA CYS A 25 0.76 76.00 6.57
C CYS A 25 -0.18 77.22 6.45
N GLY A 26 0.32 78.43 6.14
CA GLY A 26 -0.47 79.66 6.06
C GLY A 26 -1.04 79.99 4.67
N GLY A 27 -0.83 79.14 3.66
CA GLY A 27 -1.21 79.39 2.27
C GLY A 27 -2.69 79.09 1.93
N PRO A 28 -3.26 79.71 0.87
CA PRO A 28 -4.69 79.65 0.56
C PRO A 28 -5.22 78.34 -0.08
N ASN A 29 -4.47 77.22 -0.08
CA ASN A 29 -4.91 75.93 -0.64
C ASN A 29 -4.22 74.77 0.08
N LEU A 30 -4.76 74.36 1.22
CA LEU A 30 -4.23 73.24 2.02
C LEU A 30 -5.01 71.96 1.71
N ASN A 31 -4.32 70.82 1.61
CA ASN A 31 -4.97 69.52 1.50
C ASN A 31 -5.33 69.03 2.92
N ILE A 32 -6.63 68.88 3.18
CA ILE A 32 -7.17 68.58 4.51
C ILE A 32 -7.89 67.22 4.45
N THR A 33 -7.56 66.34 5.38
CA THR A 33 -8.21 65.04 5.60
C THR A 33 -8.79 65.02 7.01
N SER A 34 -10.02 64.53 7.17
CA SER A 34 -10.70 64.49 8.47
C SER A 34 -10.76 63.06 9.01
N PHE A 35 -10.49 62.90 10.30
CA PHE A 35 -10.58 61.63 11.01
C PHE A 35 -11.55 61.74 12.20
N ASP A 36 -12.23 60.63 12.49
CA ASP A 36 -12.94 60.43 13.76
C ASP A 36 -11.94 60.38 14.91
N SER A 37 -12.27 61.03 16.04
CA SER A 37 -11.44 61.05 17.23
C SER A 37 -11.88 60.09 18.35
N LEU A 38 -13.02 59.40 18.18
CA LEU A 38 -13.65 58.57 19.20
C LEU A 38 -13.24 57.10 19.09
N GLU A 39 -13.32 56.52 17.89
CA GLU A 39 -13.05 55.09 17.69
C GLU A 39 -12.29 54.76 16.41
N VAL A 40 -11.76 53.53 16.39
CA VAL A 40 -11.11 52.93 15.21
C VAL A 40 -11.92 51.69 14.85
N ASP A 41 -12.28 51.59 13.57
CA ASP A 41 -13.09 50.53 12.99
C ASP A 41 -12.62 49.12 13.39
N ASN A 42 -13.57 48.18 13.36
CA ASN A 42 -13.31 46.78 13.63
C ASN A 42 -12.73 46.07 12.40
N CYS A 43 -12.05 44.94 12.64
CA CYS A 43 -11.50 44.13 11.57
C CYS A 43 -12.58 43.34 10.84
N ASP A 44 -12.72 43.56 9.54
CA ASP A 44 -13.56 42.75 8.65
C ASP A 44 -12.79 41.49 8.24
N LEU A 45 -13.20 40.34 8.76
CA LEU A 45 -12.54 39.06 8.48
C LEU A 45 -13.34 38.21 7.49
N PRO A 46 -12.67 37.49 6.57
CA PRO A 46 -13.33 36.53 5.72
C PRO A 46 -13.94 35.37 6.54
N ILE A 47 -15.09 34.88 6.10
CA ILE A 47 -15.83 33.80 6.77
C ILE A 47 -15.01 32.50 6.68
N PRO A 48 -14.64 31.88 7.81
CA PRO A 48 -13.87 30.64 7.81
C PRO A 48 -14.71 29.47 7.30
N SER A 49 -14.07 28.51 6.63
CA SER A 49 -14.64 27.22 6.27
C SER A 49 -15.13 26.46 7.51
N LYS A 50 -16.36 25.95 7.46
CA LYS A 50 -16.98 25.24 8.59
C LYS A 50 -16.55 23.77 8.58
N THR A 51 -16.05 23.28 9.71
CA THR A 51 -15.78 21.85 9.92
C THR A 51 -16.83 21.27 10.84
N GLU A 52 -17.52 20.22 10.41
CA GLU A 52 -18.54 19.51 11.17
C GLU A 52 -18.07 18.08 11.48
N ARG A 53 -18.44 17.54 12.64
CA ARG A 53 -18.17 16.13 12.96
C ARG A 53 -19.35 15.27 12.53
N VAL A 54 -19.08 14.24 11.74
CA VAL A 54 -20.03 13.20 11.34
C VAL A 54 -19.81 12.00 12.24
N THR A 55 -20.88 11.56 12.91
CA THR A 55 -20.82 10.54 13.96
C THR A 55 -20.39 9.18 13.44
N ARG A 56 -20.85 8.78 12.24
CA ARG A 56 -20.52 7.51 11.61
C ARG A 56 -20.69 7.59 10.10
N ILE A 57 -19.75 7.03 9.36
CA ILE A 57 -19.82 6.77 7.92
C ILE A 57 -19.33 5.35 7.63
N GLN A 58 -19.77 4.80 6.51
CA GLN A 58 -19.16 3.60 5.93
C GLN A 58 -18.53 3.95 4.57
N LEU A 59 -17.25 3.66 4.40
CA LEU A 59 -16.57 3.74 3.12
C LEU A 59 -16.69 2.39 2.42
N LEU A 60 -17.40 2.37 1.30
CA LEU A 60 -17.63 1.17 0.50
C LEU A 60 -16.75 1.21 -0.75
N GLN A 61 -16.17 0.07 -1.10
CA GLN A 61 -15.45 -0.13 -2.35
C GLN A 61 -16.20 -1.13 -3.23
N ARG A 62 -16.40 -0.78 -4.50
CA ARG A 62 -16.92 -1.70 -5.51
C ARG A 62 -15.96 -2.86 -5.75
N VAL A 63 -16.48 -4.06 -5.72
CA VAL A 63 -15.75 -5.31 -5.90
C VAL A 63 -15.90 -5.77 -7.36
N GLU A 64 -14.79 -6.12 -8.00
CA GLU A 64 -14.82 -6.64 -9.38
C GLU A 64 -14.80 -8.18 -9.40
N THR A 65 -14.18 -8.81 -8.39
CA THR A 65 -14.03 -10.27 -8.32
C THR A 65 -14.55 -10.88 -7.02
N TYR A 66 -15.23 -12.02 -7.12
CA TYR A 66 -15.80 -12.73 -5.97
C TYR A 66 -15.65 -14.25 -6.11
N PRO A 67 -15.57 -14.99 -4.99
CA PRO A 67 -15.45 -16.45 -5.03
C PRO A 67 -16.78 -17.11 -5.42
N VAL A 68 -16.71 -18.10 -6.31
CA VAL A 68 -17.85 -18.94 -6.74
C VAL A 68 -17.49 -20.40 -6.57
N ASN A 69 -18.37 -21.17 -5.94
CA ASN A 69 -18.19 -22.62 -5.83
C ASN A 69 -18.54 -23.30 -7.15
N PHE A 70 -17.68 -24.21 -7.58
CA PHE A 70 -17.89 -25.03 -8.76
C PHE A 70 -17.83 -26.51 -8.41
N LYS A 71 -18.52 -27.30 -9.22
CA LYS A 71 -18.49 -28.75 -9.24
C LYS A 71 -18.03 -29.20 -10.61
N SER A 72 -17.29 -30.30 -10.69
CA SER A 72 -16.73 -30.73 -11.94
C SER A 72 -16.67 -32.25 -12.07
N CYS A 73 -17.04 -32.73 -13.26
CA CYS A 73 -17.13 -34.13 -13.63
C CYS A 73 -16.18 -34.41 -14.81
N LEU A 74 -15.25 -35.35 -14.61
CA LEU A 74 -14.44 -35.92 -15.69
C LEU A 74 -14.68 -37.42 -15.74
N ILE A 75 -15.30 -37.89 -16.82
CA ILE A 75 -15.49 -39.30 -17.08
C ILE A 75 -14.76 -39.66 -18.36
N THR A 76 -13.71 -40.47 -18.24
CA THR A 76 -13.00 -41.02 -19.38
C THR A 76 -13.27 -42.51 -19.46
N VAL A 77 -13.41 -43.04 -20.67
CA VAL A 77 -13.69 -44.45 -20.91
C VAL A 77 -12.64 -45.01 -21.87
N ASP A 78 -12.03 -46.12 -21.48
CA ASP A 78 -11.15 -46.90 -22.35
C ASP A 78 -11.93 -48.11 -22.86
N TYR A 79 -12.15 -48.18 -24.17
CA TYR A 79 -12.81 -49.29 -24.82
C TYR A 79 -11.79 -50.35 -25.24
N LEU A 80 -12.08 -51.60 -24.91
CA LEU A 80 -11.42 -52.79 -25.42
C LEU A 80 -12.44 -53.66 -26.14
N ILE A 81 -12.35 -53.69 -27.46
CA ILE A 81 -13.19 -54.43 -28.37
C ILE A 81 -12.43 -55.70 -28.78
N THR A 82 -13.05 -56.85 -28.55
CA THR A 82 -12.54 -58.15 -28.99
C THR A 82 -13.60 -58.88 -29.79
N ARG A 83 -13.21 -59.52 -30.89
CA ARG A 83 -14.11 -60.38 -31.66
C ARG A 83 -14.31 -61.69 -30.93
N CYS A 84 -15.55 -62.11 -30.79
CA CYS A 84 -15.88 -63.44 -30.32
C CYS A 84 -15.82 -64.42 -31.49
N SER A 85 -14.94 -65.42 -31.44
CA SER A 85 -14.83 -66.40 -32.51
C SER A 85 -15.80 -67.58 -32.32
N ALA A 86 -16.00 -68.37 -33.39
CA ALA A 86 -16.81 -69.59 -33.33
C ALA A 86 -16.27 -70.67 -32.37
N PHE A 87 -15.02 -70.55 -31.92
CA PHE A 87 -14.39 -71.43 -30.94
C PHE A 87 -14.28 -70.80 -29.55
N GLU A 88 -15.07 -69.75 -29.27
CA GLU A 88 -15.11 -69.03 -27.99
C GLU A 88 -13.80 -68.31 -27.60
N ASP A 89 -12.83 -68.21 -28.53
CA ASP A 89 -11.63 -67.40 -28.35
C ASP A 89 -11.88 -65.92 -28.65
N ALA A 90 -11.27 -65.03 -27.85
CA ALA A 90 -11.27 -63.57 -28.05
C ALA A 90 -10.11 -63.13 -28.97
N GLN A 91 -10.42 -62.52 -30.10
CA GLN A 91 -9.44 -62.02 -31.07
C GLN A 91 -9.37 -60.49 -31.07
N VAL A 92 -8.15 -59.96 -31.26
CA VAL A 92 -7.94 -58.52 -31.41
C VAL A 92 -8.51 -58.06 -32.75
N VAL A 93 -9.23 -56.94 -32.74
CA VAL A 93 -9.75 -56.29 -33.95
C VAL A 93 -8.99 -55.00 -34.23
N GLU A 94 -8.91 -54.62 -35.51
CA GLU A 94 -8.35 -53.34 -35.91
C GLU A 94 -9.18 -52.19 -35.30
N GLY A 95 -8.49 -51.20 -34.73
CA GLY A 95 -9.13 -50.10 -34.01
C GLY A 95 -9.83 -50.51 -32.71
N GLY A 96 -9.58 -51.73 -32.20
CA GLY A 96 -10.28 -52.29 -31.05
C GLY A 96 -9.89 -51.72 -29.69
N TYR A 97 -8.93 -50.79 -29.61
CA TYR A 97 -8.60 -50.08 -28.37
C TYR A 97 -8.54 -48.58 -28.60
N PHE A 98 -9.40 -47.85 -27.90
CA PHE A 98 -9.39 -46.38 -27.92
C PHE A 98 -10.04 -45.81 -26.67
N SER A 99 -9.66 -44.58 -26.34
CA SER A 99 -10.23 -43.82 -25.23
C SER A 99 -11.15 -42.73 -25.75
N ASP A 100 -12.18 -42.41 -24.97
CA ASP A 100 -13.12 -41.32 -25.22
C ASP A 100 -13.49 -40.59 -23.92
N ILE A 101 -14.00 -39.37 -24.05
CA ILE A 101 -14.51 -38.57 -22.94
C ILE A 101 -16.04 -38.58 -23.02
N ILE A 102 -16.69 -38.93 -21.91
CA ILE A 102 -18.14 -38.94 -21.84
C ILE A 102 -18.61 -37.57 -21.34
N GLU A 103 -19.24 -36.82 -22.22
CA GLU A 103 -19.91 -35.55 -21.88
C GLU A 103 -21.33 -35.84 -21.34
N LEU A 104 -21.56 -35.45 -20.10
CA LEU A 104 -22.83 -35.63 -19.38
C LEU A 104 -23.79 -34.45 -19.61
N GLY A 105 -23.24 -33.26 -19.79
CA GLY A 105 -23.92 -31.99 -19.71
C GLY A 105 -24.15 -31.52 -18.27
N SER A 106 -24.51 -30.24 -18.13
CA SER A 106 -24.68 -29.56 -16.84
C SER A 106 -25.64 -30.29 -15.87
N ALA A 107 -26.81 -30.71 -16.37
CA ALA A 107 -27.84 -31.35 -15.54
C ALA A 107 -27.39 -32.69 -14.96
N ARG A 108 -26.79 -33.56 -15.78
CA ARG A 108 -26.35 -34.90 -15.35
C ARG A 108 -25.10 -34.83 -14.48
N CYS A 109 -24.18 -33.88 -14.73
CA CYS A 109 -23.05 -33.66 -13.83
C CYS A 109 -23.53 -33.20 -12.44
N SER A 110 -24.51 -32.27 -12.39
CA SER A 110 -25.12 -31.84 -11.13
C SER A 110 -25.82 -32.98 -10.38
N GLU A 111 -26.60 -33.80 -11.11
CA GLU A 111 -27.27 -34.98 -10.56
C GLU A 111 -26.26 -36.01 -10.02
N THR A 112 -25.16 -36.25 -10.75
CA THR A 112 -24.10 -37.17 -10.34
C THR A 112 -23.43 -36.70 -9.05
N HIS A 113 -23.18 -35.40 -8.89
CA HIS A 113 -22.71 -34.82 -7.62
C HIS A 113 -23.74 -34.95 -6.49
N GLN A 114 -25.04 -34.74 -6.79
CA GLN A 114 -26.09 -34.78 -5.76
C GLN A 114 -26.37 -36.20 -5.27
N LYS A 115 -26.42 -37.18 -6.18
CA LYS A 115 -26.69 -38.59 -5.86
C LYS A 115 -25.43 -39.37 -5.51
N GLN A 116 -24.25 -38.81 -5.75
CA GLN A 116 -22.95 -39.50 -5.64
C GLN A 116 -22.95 -40.84 -6.37
N SER A 117 -23.61 -40.88 -7.52
CA SER A 117 -23.81 -42.10 -8.30
C SER A 117 -23.79 -41.81 -9.79
N PHE A 118 -23.19 -42.71 -10.56
CA PHE A 118 -23.15 -42.61 -12.01
C PHE A 118 -23.91 -43.78 -12.66
N THR A 119 -24.87 -43.45 -13.53
CA THR A 119 -25.67 -44.43 -14.26
C THR A 119 -25.12 -44.64 -15.67
N PHE A 120 -24.76 -45.87 -16.01
CA PHE A 120 -24.32 -46.20 -17.36
C PHE A 120 -25.48 -46.16 -18.35
N GLN A 121 -25.21 -45.82 -19.62
CA GLN A 121 -26.24 -45.82 -20.68
C GLN A 121 -26.83 -47.21 -20.93
N THR A 122 -26.03 -48.26 -20.71
CA THR A 122 -26.39 -49.67 -20.94
C THR A 122 -27.07 -50.34 -19.74
N GLY A 123 -27.35 -49.59 -18.68
CA GLY A 123 -27.85 -50.12 -17.41
C GLY A 123 -26.73 -50.47 -16.42
N GLY A 124 -27.03 -50.32 -15.12
CA GLY A 124 -26.07 -50.41 -14.02
C GLY A 124 -25.76 -49.05 -13.41
N VAL A 125 -25.55 -49.04 -12.10
CA VAL A 125 -25.28 -47.82 -11.32
C VAL A 125 -24.03 -48.05 -10.48
N VAL A 126 -23.08 -47.12 -10.59
CA VAL A 126 -21.98 -47.00 -9.63
C VAL A 126 -22.48 -46.10 -8.52
N THR A 127 -22.53 -46.61 -7.30
CA THR A 127 -22.89 -45.85 -6.09
C THR A 127 -21.63 -45.53 -5.28
N ASP A 128 -21.77 -44.66 -4.27
CA ASP A 128 -20.69 -44.27 -3.35
C ASP A 128 -19.49 -43.58 -4.02
N LEU A 129 -19.75 -42.73 -5.03
CA LEU A 129 -18.72 -41.90 -5.63
C LEU A 129 -18.25 -40.82 -4.65
N LYS A 130 -16.98 -40.86 -4.26
CA LYS A 130 -16.37 -39.85 -3.39
C LYS A 130 -15.87 -38.64 -4.18
N ILE A 131 -16.06 -37.46 -3.60
CA ILE A 131 -15.59 -36.19 -4.17
C ILE A 131 -14.07 -36.10 -4.01
N ASN A 132 -13.39 -35.65 -5.06
CA ASN A 132 -11.93 -35.56 -5.22
C ASN A 132 -11.20 -36.92 -5.22
N GLU A 133 -11.92 -38.02 -5.46
CA GLU A 133 -11.34 -39.36 -5.61
C GLU A 133 -11.60 -39.88 -7.04
N THR A 134 -10.62 -40.62 -7.59
CA THR A 134 -10.78 -41.26 -8.90
C THR A 134 -11.21 -42.70 -8.70
N ILE A 135 -12.35 -43.08 -9.28
CA ILE A 135 -12.87 -44.44 -9.21
C ILE A 135 -12.78 -45.09 -10.59
N PHE A 136 -12.31 -46.34 -10.60
CA PHE A 136 -12.23 -47.15 -11.82
C PHE A 136 -13.28 -48.24 -11.78
N VAL A 137 -14.10 -48.32 -12.82
CA VAL A 137 -15.15 -49.35 -12.96
C VAL A 137 -15.09 -49.95 -14.35
N THR A 138 -15.11 -51.27 -14.44
CA THR A 138 -15.21 -51.98 -15.71
C THR A 138 -16.64 -52.45 -15.92
N ASN A 139 -17.19 -52.22 -17.11
CA ASN A 139 -18.50 -52.72 -17.50
C ASN A 139 -18.45 -53.27 -18.93
N ILE A 140 -19.27 -54.27 -19.23
CA ILE A 140 -19.44 -54.81 -20.58
C ILE A 140 -20.61 -54.06 -21.21
N ILE A 141 -20.34 -53.29 -22.26
CA ILE A 141 -21.35 -52.42 -22.88
C ILE A 141 -22.03 -53.06 -24.10
N ALA A 142 -21.38 -54.05 -24.72
CA ALA A 142 -21.89 -54.80 -25.85
C ALA A 142 -21.33 -56.23 -25.82
N GLY A 143 -22.14 -57.19 -26.25
CA GLY A 143 -21.86 -58.62 -26.06
C GLY A 143 -21.99 -59.09 -24.60
N THR A 144 -21.76 -60.38 -24.39
CA THR A 144 -21.67 -60.97 -23.05
C THR A 144 -20.40 -61.77 -22.93
N LEU A 145 -19.76 -61.71 -21.76
CA LEU A 145 -18.61 -62.53 -21.40
C LEU A 145 -18.88 -63.16 -20.03
N ASP A 146 -18.78 -64.47 -19.93
CA ASP A 146 -18.91 -65.16 -18.65
C ASP A 146 -17.54 -65.39 -17.97
N LYS A 147 -17.56 -65.92 -16.75
CA LYS A 147 -16.34 -66.24 -15.99
C LYS A 147 -15.55 -67.41 -16.57
N TYR A 148 -16.16 -68.21 -17.43
CA TYR A 148 -15.56 -69.41 -18.03
C TYR A 148 -14.89 -69.12 -19.37
N GLY A 149 -15.02 -67.89 -19.87
CA GLY A 149 -14.44 -67.44 -21.14
C GLY A 149 -15.41 -67.50 -22.31
N ASN A 150 -16.65 -67.96 -22.11
CA ASN A 150 -17.63 -68.00 -23.18
C ASN A 150 -18.08 -66.58 -23.51
N CYS A 151 -17.95 -66.23 -24.79
CA CYS A 151 -18.36 -64.94 -25.31
C CYS A 151 -19.58 -65.09 -26.22
N LYS A 152 -20.42 -64.06 -26.27
CA LYS A 152 -21.45 -63.90 -27.30
C LYS A 152 -21.29 -62.50 -27.88
N GLY A 153 -20.84 -62.43 -29.12
CA GLY A 153 -20.64 -61.17 -29.82
C GLY A 153 -21.96 -60.51 -30.21
N THR A 154 -21.92 -59.18 -30.30
CA THR A 154 -22.99 -58.36 -30.90
C THR A 154 -22.37 -57.33 -31.82
N THR A 155 -23.18 -56.68 -32.67
CA THR A 155 -22.69 -55.54 -33.44
C THR A 155 -22.56 -54.31 -32.54
N PHE A 156 -21.40 -53.66 -32.54
CA PHE A 156 -21.15 -52.42 -31.80
C PHE A 156 -20.73 -51.31 -32.77
N LYS A 157 -21.34 -50.13 -32.61
CA LYS A 157 -21.09 -48.96 -33.43
C LYS A 157 -20.66 -47.78 -32.57
N SER A 158 -19.56 -47.14 -32.95
CA SER A 158 -19.04 -45.93 -32.31
C SER A 158 -18.67 -44.86 -33.34
N SER A 159 -18.22 -43.69 -32.87
CA SER A 159 -17.66 -42.64 -33.72
C SER A 159 -16.43 -43.09 -34.53
N ARG A 160 -15.75 -44.17 -34.11
CA ARG A 160 -14.52 -44.67 -34.73
C ARG A 160 -14.70 -45.81 -35.71
N GLY A 161 -15.89 -46.40 -35.79
CA GLY A 161 -16.15 -47.55 -36.65
C GLY A 161 -17.32 -48.42 -36.19
N GLU A 162 -17.59 -49.45 -36.98
CA GLU A 162 -18.60 -50.47 -36.71
C GLU A 162 -17.91 -51.83 -36.73
N TRP A 163 -18.15 -52.63 -35.70
CA TRP A 163 -17.59 -53.97 -35.57
C TRP A 163 -18.72 -54.97 -35.36
N GLU A 164 -18.66 -56.08 -36.08
CA GLU A 164 -19.62 -57.18 -35.98
C GLU A 164 -19.06 -58.32 -35.13
N ASP A 165 -19.96 -58.98 -34.39
CA ASP A 165 -19.65 -60.15 -33.56
C ASP A 165 -18.55 -59.88 -32.50
N VAL A 166 -18.67 -58.75 -31.81
CA VAL A 166 -17.69 -58.30 -30.81
C VAL A 166 -18.26 -58.25 -29.40
N VAL A 167 -17.37 -58.43 -28.43
CA VAL A 167 -17.59 -58.08 -27.02
C VAL A 167 -16.81 -56.80 -26.72
N VAL A 168 -17.44 -55.86 -26.04
CA VAL A 168 -16.82 -54.57 -25.71
C VAL A 168 -16.76 -54.38 -24.21
N GLN A 169 -15.55 -54.39 -23.69
CA GLN A 169 -15.24 -54.05 -22.31
C GLN A 169 -14.89 -52.57 -22.24
N ALA A 170 -15.58 -51.83 -21.39
CA ALA A 170 -15.34 -50.43 -21.15
C ALA A 170 -14.81 -50.23 -19.73
N LYS A 171 -13.63 -49.65 -19.61
CA LYS A 171 -13.04 -49.24 -18.33
C LYS A 171 -13.27 -47.76 -18.13
N PHE A 172 -14.19 -47.43 -17.23
CA PHE A 172 -14.51 -46.06 -16.85
C PHE A 172 -13.57 -45.59 -15.76
N LYS A 173 -13.08 -44.37 -15.91
CA LYS A 173 -12.40 -43.58 -14.90
C LYS A 173 -13.28 -42.37 -14.60
N ILE A 174 -13.87 -42.35 -13.41
CA ILE A 174 -14.79 -41.31 -12.96
C ILE A 174 -14.08 -40.47 -11.91
N LEU A 175 -13.99 -39.16 -12.16
CA LEU A 175 -13.46 -38.17 -11.23
C LEU A 175 -14.52 -37.09 -11.01
N LEU A 176 -14.99 -36.96 -9.78
CA LEU A 176 -15.80 -35.83 -9.33
C LEU A 176 -14.91 -34.90 -8.53
N SER A 177 -14.96 -33.60 -8.77
CA SER A 177 -14.20 -32.62 -8.00
C SER A 177 -15.01 -31.38 -7.67
N GLU A 178 -14.71 -30.77 -6.52
CA GLU A 178 -15.33 -29.52 -6.11
C GLU A 178 -14.24 -28.52 -5.73
N GLY A 179 -14.55 -27.23 -5.85
CA GLY A 179 -13.62 -26.19 -5.48
C GLY A 179 -14.22 -24.80 -5.58
N THR A 180 -13.36 -23.81 -5.38
CA THR A 180 -13.73 -22.39 -5.48
C THR A 180 -12.97 -21.78 -6.66
N ALA A 181 -13.70 -21.11 -7.52
CA ALA A 181 -13.21 -20.33 -8.65
C ALA A 181 -13.41 -18.84 -8.39
N ILE A 182 -12.74 -18.00 -9.15
CA ILE A 182 -12.86 -16.54 -9.05
C ILE A 182 -13.73 -16.08 -10.21
N ALA A 183 -14.86 -15.46 -9.90
CA ALA A 183 -15.73 -14.82 -10.88
C ALA A 183 -15.44 -13.33 -10.98
N ASN A 184 -15.42 -12.80 -12.19
CA ASN A 184 -15.36 -11.38 -12.50
C ASN A 184 -16.69 -10.96 -13.15
N SER A 185 -17.49 -10.17 -12.42
CA SER A 185 -18.80 -9.70 -12.89
C SER A 185 -18.70 -8.76 -14.08
N LYS A 186 -17.65 -7.94 -14.13
CA LYS A 186 -17.47 -6.88 -15.12
C LYS A 186 -17.13 -7.43 -16.50
N ASP A 187 -16.25 -8.44 -16.54
CA ASP A 187 -15.81 -9.07 -17.78
C ASP A 187 -16.64 -10.30 -18.16
N ASN A 188 -17.56 -10.73 -17.28
CA ASN A 188 -18.36 -11.95 -17.42
C ASN A 188 -17.49 -13.22 -17.56
N ILE A 189 -16.42 -13.32 -16.75
CA ILE A 189 -15.44 -14.41 -16.80
C ILE A 189 -15.36 -15.12 -15.45
N LEU A 190 -15.35 -16.45 -15.47
CA LEU A 190 -14.96 -17.32 -14.37
C LEU A 190 -13.54 -17.83 -14.61
N ILE A 191 -12.67 -17.75 -13.60
CA ILE A 191 -11.29 -18.22 -13.63
C ILE A 191 -11.18 -19.39 -12.64
N LEU A 192 -10.93 -20.59 -13.17
CA LEU A 192 -10.69 -21.78 -12.36
C LEU A 192 -9.29 -21.76 -11.73
N PRO A 193 -9.05 -22.52 -10.64
CA PRO A 193 -7.71 -22.70 -10.06
C PRO A 193 -6.67 -23.25 -11.04
N THR A 194 -7.12 -23.92 -12.11
CA THR A 194 -6.29 -24.43 -13.21
C THR A 194 -5.81 -23.31 -14.16
N GLY A 195 -6.38 -22.11 -14.05
CA GLY A 195 -6.13 -20.98 -14.95
C GLY A 195 -7.09 -20.90 -16.14
N THR A 196 -7.98 -21.88 -16.31
CA THR A 196 -8.98 -21.89 -17.40
C THR A 196 -10.00 -20.77 -17.19
N LYS A 197 -10.25 -20.02 -18.27
CA LYS A 197 -11.23 -18.93 -18.31
C LYS A 197 -12.50 -19.41 -19.00
N MET A 198 -13.64 -19.27 -18.33
CA MET A 198 -14.96 -19.66 -18.82
C MET A 198 -15.91 -18.47 -18.76
N LYS A 199 -16.99 -18.49 -19.52
CA LYS A 199 -17.98 -17.40 -19.53
C LYS A 199 -18.96 -17.55 -18.38
N LEU A 200 -18.93 -16.63 -17.42
CA LEU A 200 -19.66 -16.73 -16.15
C LEU A 200 -21.17 -16.94 -16.34
N SER A 201 -21.78 -16.26 -17.33
CA SER A 201 -23.21 -16.35 -17.65
C SER A 201 -23.71 -17.72 -18.11
N GLU A 202 -22.81 -18.61 -18.56
CA GLU A 202 -23.20 -19.92 -19.10
C GLU A 202 -23.44 -20.98 -18.02
N ASN A 203 -22.99 -20.74 -16.77
CA ASN A 203 -23.10 -21.67 -15.63
C ASN A 203 -22.55 -23.08 -15.90
N TYR A 204 -21.77 -23.24 -16.97
CA TYR A 204 -21.22 -24.48 -17.48
C TYR A 204 -20.01 -24.18 -18.38
N GLY A 205 -19.00 -25.04 -18.33
CA GLY A 205 -17.86 -24.99 -19.23
C GLY A 205 -17.03 -26.27 -19.14
N PHE A 206 -16.02 -26.42 -20.00
CA PHE A 206 -15.15 -27.60 -20.02
C PHE A 206 -13.70 -27.22 -19.70
N ASP A 207 -13.14 -27.80 -18.64
CA ASP A 207 -11.75 -27.62 -18.22
C ASP A 207 -10.91 -28.81 -18.67
N SER A 208 -9.72 -28.56 -19.22
CA SER A 208 -8.86 -29.63 -19.74
C SER A 208 -8.35 -30.60 -18.66
N PHE A 209 -8.33 -30.20 -17.38
CA PHE A 209 -7.83 -31.03 -16.28
C PHE A 209 -8.94 -31.61 -15.42
N LYS A 210 -10.02 -30.86 -15.20
CA LYS A 210 -11.14 -31.22 -14.33
C LYS A 210 -12.37 -31.73 -15.08
N GLY A 211 -12.45 -31.52 -16.40
CA GLY A 211 -13.58 -31.92 -17.24
C GLY A 211 -14.72 -30.91 -17.23
N GLU A 212 -15.94 -31.42 -17.38
CA GLU A 212 -17.14 -30.59 -17.34
C GLU A 212 -17.24 -29.90 -15.99
N THR A 213 -17.43 -28.60 -15.98
CA THR A 213 -17.46 -27.76 -14.78
C THR A 213 -18.75 -26.98 -14.77
N ILE A 214 -19.49 -27.06 -13.66
CA ILE A 214 -20.72 -26.33 -13.42
C ILE A 214 -20.54 -25.44 -12.19
N TRP A 215 -21.19 -24.29 -12.21
CA TRP A 215 -21.24 -23.40 -11.06
C TRP A 215 -22.63 -22.80 -10.97
N THR A 216 -23.02 -22.50 -9.74
CA THR A 216 -24.23 -21.73 -9.48
C THR A 216 -23.81 -20.30 -9.24
N ASN A 217 -24.32 -19.38 -10.07
CA ASN A 217 -24.41 -17.99 -9.68
C ASN A 217 -25.43 -17.91 -8.54
N ASN A 218 -24.97 -18.16 -7.31
CA ASN A 218 -25.77 -17.83 -6.15
C ASN A 218 -26.06 -16.33 -6.24
N HIS A 219 -27.34 -15.96 -6.30
CA HIS A 219 -27.76 -14.58 -6.15
C HIS A 219 -27.43 -14.14 -4.73
N PHE A 220 -26.17 -13.78 -4.50
CA PHE A 220 -25.82 -13.02 -3.32
C PHE A 220 -26.56 -11.69 -3.39
N THR A 221 -26.90 -11.14 -2.23
CA THR A 221 -27.43 -9.78 -2.19
C THR A 221 -26.33 -8.84 -2.70
N CYS A 222 -26.71 -7.84 -3.50
CA CYS A 222 -25.79 -6.82 -4.05
C CYS A 222 -24.85 -6.25 -2.97
N GLU A 223 -25.33 -6.16 -1.73
CA GLU A 223 -24.59 -5.72 -0.54
C GLU A 223 -23.31 -6.51 -0.25
N VAL A 224 -23.32 -7.82 -0.49
CA VAL A 224 -22.22 -8.75 -0.18
C VAL A 224 -21.35 -9.01 -1.41
N GLN A 225 -21.96 -9.02 -2.60
CA GLN A 225 -21.26 -9.38 -3.83
C GLN A 225 -20.51 -8.20 -4.45
N ASP A 226 -21.12 -7.01 -4.45
CA ASP A 226 -20.64 -5.88 -5.24
C ASP A 226 -19.83 -4.89 -4.40
N PHE A 227 -19.82 -5.01 -3.07
CA PHE A 227 -19.20 -4.03 -2.17
C PHE A 227 -18.43 -4.66 -1.01
N ASN A 228 -17.26 -4.08 -0.72
CA ASN A 228 -16.50 -4.31 0.52
C ASN A 228 -16.52 -3.05 1.38
N VAL A 229 -16.64 -3.20 2.70
CA VAL A 229 -16.53 -2.08 3.65
C VAL A 229 -15.05 -1.88 4.00
N LEU A 230 -14.48 -0.75 3.56
CA LEU A 230 -13.09 -0.38 3.88
C LEU A 230 -12.96 0.28 5.26
N TYR A 231 -13.98 1.03 5.66
CA TYR A 231 -14.01 1.76 6.92
C TYR A 231 -15.44 1.88 7.44
N ASP A 232 -15.60 1.74 8.75
CA ASP A 232 -16.84 1.99 9.47
C ASP A 232 -16.51 2.73 10.77
N GLY A 233 -16.91 4.00 10.85
CA GLY A 233 -16.56 4.83 12.00
C GLY A 233 -16.80 6.33 11.78
N PRO A 234 -16.42 7.18 12.75
CA PRO A 234 -16.62 8.62 12.67
C PRO A 234 -15.76 9.28 11.58
N ALA A 235 -16.18 10.45 11.09
CA ALA A 235 -15.44 11.25 10.13
C ALA A 235 -15.61 12.75 10.38
N SER A 236 -14.70 13.56 9.85
CA SER A 236 -14.83 15.02 9.81
C SER A 236 -15.27 15.47 8.43
N LEU A 237 -16.27 16.34 8.37
CA LEU A 237 -16.79 16.94 7.14
C LEU A 237 -16.33 18.39 7.06
N ILE A 238 -15.52 18.69 6.05
CA ILE A 238 -15.14 20.06 5.72
C ILE A 238 -16.10 20.60 4.67
N ILE A 239 -16.72 21.74 4.96
CA ILE A 239 -17.57 22.50 4.06
C ILE A 239 -16.81 23.74 3.62
N SER A 240 -16.44 23.78 2.35
CA SER A 240 -15.74 24.92 1.76
C SER A 240 -16.59 25.57 0.68
N ASN A 241 -16.68 26.90 0.70
CA ASN A 241 -17.37 27.66 -0.34
C ASN A 241 -16.40 27.81 -1.51
N ALA A 242 -16.83 27.43 -2.72
CA ALA A 242 -16.09 27.79 -3.91
C ALA A 242 -16.10 29.33 -4.04
N ILE A 243 -14.91 29.91 -4.17
CA ILE A 243 -14.67 31.38 -4.09
C ILE A 243 -15.50 32.18 -5.13
N ASN A 244 -16.11 31.52 -6.13
CA ASN A 244 -16.81 32.17 -7.23
C ASN A 244 -18.25 31.70 -7.48
N ASP A 245 -18.81 30.77 -6.68
CA ASP A 245 -20.19 30.29 -6.87
C ASP A 245 -20.89 30.09 -5.52
N PHE A 246 -21.83 30.97 -5.19
CA PHE A 246 -22.65 30.94 -3.97
C PHE A 246 -23.59 29.71 -3.88
N SER A 247 -23.53 28.78 -4.84
CA SER A 247 -24.45 27.62 -4.93
C SER A 247 -23.80 26.24 -4.77
N ASN A 248 -22.46 26.12 -4.81
CA ASN A 248 -21.80 24.81 -4.72
C ASN A 248 -20.78 24.75 -3.57
N ASN A 249 -21.29 24.42 -2.38
CA ASN A 249 -20.46 23.99 -1.26
C ASN A 249 -19.75 22.68 -1.64
N ILE A 250 -18.42 22.67 -1.51
CA ILE A 250 -17.61 21.46 -1.67
C ILE A 250 -17.57 20.76 -0.31
N TYR A 251 -18.11 19.55 -0.27
CA TYR A 251 -18.14 18.69 0.91
C TYR A 251 -16.98 17.68 0.83
N THR A 252 -16.10 17.68 1.82
CA THR A 252 -14.95 16.76 1.87
C THR A 252 -14.98 15.96 3.18
N TYR A 253 -15.00 14.64 3.06
CA TYR A 253 -14.92 13.72 4.19
C TYR A 253 -13.46 13.39 4.48
N ILE A 254 -13.05 13.56 5.74
CA ILE A 254 -11.70 13.28 6.21
C ILE A 254 -11.79 12.30 7.38
N VAL A 255 -10.98 11.25 7.30
CA VAL A 255 -10.78 10.28 8.36
C VAL A 255 -9.29 10.21 8.66
N GLU A 256 -8.95 10.36 9.93
CA GLU A 256 -7.58 10.22 10.43
C GLU A 256 -7.61 9.33 11.67
N THR A 257 -7.11 8.10 11.52
CA THR A 257 -6.95 7.11 12.60
C THR A 257 -5.59 6.42 12.44
N ASP A 258 -5.13 5.71 13.47
CA ASP A 258 -3.83 5.00 13.44
C ASP A 258 -3.74 3.95 12.32
N LYS A 259 -4.88 3.41 11.86
CA LYS A 259 -4.95 2.34 10.86
C LYS A 259 -5.41 2.82 9.50
N ILE A 260 -6.33 3.79 9.47
CA ILE A 260 -6.99 4.27 8.25
C ILE A 260 -6.91 5.78 8.18
N VAL A 261 -6.40 6.28 7.05
CA VAL A 261 -6.33 7.71 6.74
C VAL A 261 -6.77 7.92 5.30
N PHE A 262 -7.74 8.80 5.10
CA PHE A 262 -8.15 9.22 3.76
C PHE A 262 -8.86 10.57 3.78
N SER A 263 -8.90 11.19 2.60
CA SER A 263 -9.77 12.32 2.32
C SER A 263 -10.46 12.09 0.99
N LEU A 264 -11.78 12.29 0.96
CA LEU A 264 -12.61 12.06 -0.23
C LEU A 264 -13.61 13.21 -0.41
N LYS A 265 -13.70 13.73 -1.62
CA LYS A 265 -14.60 14.82 -2.01
C LYS A 265 -15.92 14.25 -2.52
N GLN A 266 -17.03 14.82 -2.04
CA GLN A 266 -18.35 14.49 -2.58
C GLN A 266 -18.51 15.13 -3.96
N ILE A 267 -18.72 14.29 -4.98
CA ILE A 267 -19.03 14.73 -6.35
C ILE A 267 -20.55 14.84 -6.53
N LYS A 268 -21.29 13.79 -6.18
CA LYS A 268 -22.75 13.74 -6.32
C LYS A 268 -23.37 12.70 -5.39
N LYS A 269 -24.67 12.82 -5.16
CA LYS A 269 -25.47 11.74 -4.57
C LYS A 269 -25.77 10.69 -5.64
N SER A 270 -25.70 9.42 -5.27
CA SER A 270 -25.89 8.26 -6.13
C SER A 270 -26.60 7.15 -5.34
N PHE A 271 -26.76 5.98 -5.94
CA PHE A 271 -27.33 4.82 -5.28
C PHE A 271 -26.40 3.60 -5.44
N ALA A 272 -26.24 2.83 -4.36
CA ALA A 272 -25.60 1.53 -4.33
C ALA A 272 -26.61 0.51 -3.78
N CYS A 273 -26.93 -0.53 -4.57
CA CYS A 273 -27.95 -1.52 -4.21
C CYS A 273 -29.32 -0.92 -3.80
N GLY A 274 -29.72 0.19 -4.44
CA GLY A 274 -30.96 0.91 -4.12
C GLY A 274 -30.88 1.83 -2.89
N MET A 275 -29.73 1.90 -2.21
CA MET A 275 -29.51 2.74 -1.03
C MET A 275 -28.78 4.04 -1.40
N PRO A 276 -29.15 5.18 -0.81
CA PRO A 276 -28.52 6.46 -1.11
C PRO A 276 -27.06 6.49 -0.61
N VAL A 277 -26.12 6.75 -1.52
CA VAL A 277 -24.70 6.87 -1.23
C VAL A 277 -24.12 8.13 -1.85
N ILE A 278 -22.96 8.54 -1.38
CA ILE A 278 -22.20 9.66 -1.91
C ILE A 278 -21.13 9.11 -2.86
N GLN A 279 -21.19 9.54 -4.10
CA GLN A 279 -20.15 9.28 -5.09
C GLN A 279 -18.96 10.18 -4.82
N THR A 280 -17.78 9.58 -4.69
CA THR A 280 -16.52 10.30 -4.53
C THR A 280 -15.85 10.55 -5.87
N GLU A 281 -14.74 11.29 -5.88
CA GLU A 281 -13.85 11.47 -7.03
C GLU A 281 -13.29 10.14 -7.56
N HIS A 282 -13.25 9.10 -6.71
CA HIS A 282 -12.89 7.75 -7.08
C HIS A 282 -14.14 6.94 -7.40
N ILE A 283 -14.27 6.45 -8.64
CA ILE A 283 -15.48 5.75 -9.12
C ILE A 283 -15.81 4.51 -8.28
N GLN A 284 -14.77 3.79 -7.82
CA GLN A 284 -14.91 2.59 -7.00
C GLN A 284 -15.25 2.88 -5.54
N LEU A 285 -15.00 4.09 -5.03
CA LEU A 285 -15.21 4.45 -3.62
C LEU A 285 -16.49 5.27 -3.46
N VAL A 286 -17.38 4.80 -2.60
CA VAL A 286 -18.63 5.50 -2.27
C VAL A 286 -18.80 5.56 -0.76
N ILE A 287 -19.40 6.64 -0.27
CA ILE A 287 -19.58 6.85 1.18
C ILE A 287 -21.07 6.71 1.51
N LEU A 288 -21.38 5.84 2.45
CA LEU A 288 -22.70 5.73 3.07
C LEU A 288 -22.70 6.53 4.37
N VAL A 289 -23.68 7.44 4.51
CA VAL A 289 -23.83 8.31 5.70
C VAL A 289 -25.16 8.05 6.42
N ASP A 290 -26.13 7.44 5.73
CA ASP A 290 -27.45 7.21 6.28
C ASP A 290 -27.46 6.04 7.26
N THR A 291 -27.78 6.36 8.52
CA THR A 291 -27.81 5.43 9.65
C THR A 291 -28.76 4.25 9.46
N ALA A 292 -29.81 4.40 8.66
CA ALA A 292 -30.79 3.33 8.42
C ALA A 292 -30.20 2.13 7.67
N PHE A 293 -29.10 2.34 6.92
CA PHE A 293 -28.55 1.35 6.01
C PHE A 293 -27.21 0.74 6.46
N PHE A 294 -26.63 1.16 7.60
CA PHE A 294 -25.32 0.67 8.03
C PHE A 294 -25.25 -0.83 8.31
N ASN A 295 -26.36 -1.45 8.72
CA ASN A 295 -26.39 -2.90 9.01
C ASN A 295 -26.49 -3.77 7.74
N ARG A 296 -26.65 -3.15 6.57
CA ARG A 296 -26.74 -3.86 5.27
C ARG A 296 -25.38 -4.27 4.74
N PHE A 297 -24.37 -3.42 4.95
CA PHE A 297 -22.99 -3.71 4.55
C PHE A 297 -22.19 -4.13 5.77
N THR A 298 -21.70 -5.37 5.76
CA THR A 298 -20.86 -5.92 6.84
C THR A 298 -19.40 -5.85 6.48
N THR A 299 -18.54 -5.62 7.47
CA THR A 299 -17.09 -5.65 7.30
C THR A 299 -16.62 -7.07 6.96
N THR A 300 -15.96 -7.22 5.82
CA THR A 300 -15.41 -8.48 5.31
C THR A 300 -13.91 -8.34 5.10
N THR A 301 -13.21 -9.47 5.09
CA THR A 301 -11.79 -9.49 4.72
C THR A 301 -11.64 -9.19 3.24
N ILE A 302 -10.91 -8.13 2.91
CA ILE A 302 -10.69 -7.70 1.53
C ILE A 302 -9.75 -8.71 0.84
N SER A 303 -10.22 -9.28 -0.28
CA SER A 303 -9.38 -10.13 -1.13
C SER A 303 -8.22 -9.30 -1.72
N PRO A 304 -6.97 -9.82 -1.75
CA PRO A 304 -5.85 -9.18 -2.41
C PRO A 304 -6.15 -8.73 -3.84
N GLN A 305 -6.95 -9.51 -4.59
CA GLN A 305 -7.30 -9.22 -5.99
C GLN A 305 -8.18 -7.97 -6.16
N ASN A 306 -8.92 -7.60 -5.12
CA ASN A 306 -9.77 -6.42 -5.12
C ASN A 306 -9.07 -5.21 -4.49
N THR A 307 -7.77 -5.30 -4.17
CA THR A 307 -7.01 -4.17 -3.62
C THR A 307 -6.56 -3.25 -4.75
N ASP A 308 -7.06 -2.01 -4.78
CA ASP A 308 -6.67 -0.99 -5.77
C ASP A 308 -5.53 -0.10 -5.24
N LEU A 309 -4.30 -0.39 -5.68
CA LEU A 309 -3.10 0.39 -5.33
C LEU A 309 -3.19 1.86 -5.77
N LEU A 310 -3.83 2.14 -6.92
CA LEU A 310 -3.96 3.50 -7.42
C LEU A 310 -4.91 4.31 -6.54
N ALA A 311 -6.05 3.71 -6.13
CA ALA A 311 -6.93 4.32 -5.14
C ALA A 311 -6.20 4.54 -3.81
N TYR A 312 -5.38 3.58 -3.37
CA TYR A 312 -4.61 3.71 -2.11
C TYR A 312 -3.63 4.89 -2.12
N VAL A 313 -2.90 5.06 -3.22
CA VAL A 313 -1.94 6.15 -3.37
C VAL A 313 -2.64 7.49 -3.55
N ASN A 314 -3.66 7.56 -4.41
CA ASN A 314 -4.36 8.80 -4.71
C ASN A 314 -5.10 9.37 -3.49
N THR A 315 -5.75 8.52 -2.71
CA THR A 315 -6.45 8.97 -1.49
C THR A 315 -5.50 9.56 -0.44
N LYS A 316 -4.25 9.06 -0.36
CA LYS A 316 -3.19 9.69 0.44
C LYS A 316 -2.78 11.05 -0.10
N PHE A 317 -2.60 11.17 -1.42
CA PHE A 317 -2.26 12.47 -2.03
C PHE A 317 -3.36 13.52 -1.80
N VAL A 318 -4.63 13.14 -1.96
CA VAL A 318 -5.78 14.03 -1.69
C VAL A 318 -5.83 14.42 -0.21
N TYR A 319 -5.56 13.48 0.70
CA TYR A 319 -5.44 13.79 2.13
C TYR A 319 -4.34 14.82 2.41
N VAL A 320 -3.15 14.63 1.85
CA VAL A 320 -2.02 15.56 2.01
C VAL A 320 -2.35 16.95 1.46
N GLU A 321 -2.94 17.02 0.26
CA GLU A 321 -3.38 18.28 -0.35
C GLU A 321 -4.35 19.02 0.58
N ASN A 322 -5.39 18.34 1.06
CA ASN A 322 -6.41 18.94 1.91
C ASN A 322 -5.86 19.33 3.30
N PHE A 323 -4.95 18.54 3.86
CA PHE A 323 -4.25 18.86 5.11
C PHE A 323 -3.43 20.15 4.98
N PHE A 324 -2.63 20.27 3.91
CA PHE A 324 -1.86 21.48 3.65
C PHE A 324 -2.76 22.68 3.38
N LYS A 325 -3.80 22.51 2.56
CA LYS A 325 -4.77 23.58 2.27
C LYS A 325 -5.43 24.09 3.55
N SER A 326 -5.95 23.18 4.38
CA SER A 326 -6.55 23.49 5.68
C SER A 326 -5.59 24.26 6.60
N THR A 327 -4.37 23.73 6.77
CA THR A 327 -3.37 24.31 7.68
C THR A 327 -2.90 25.69 7.20
N ILE A 328 -2.64 25.84 5.91
CA ILE A 328 -2.20 27.10 5.31
C ILE A 328 -3.32 28.13 5.36
N THR A 329 -4.56 27.77 5.02
CA THR A 329 -5.70 28.70 5.08
C THR A 329 -5.98 29.13 6.52
N SER A 330 -5.90 28.22 7.50
CA SER A 330 -6.03 28.57 8.92
C SER A 330 -4.93 29.53 9.37
N LEU A 331 -3.67 29.24 9.02
CA LEU A 331 -2.54 30.11 9.33
C LEU A 331 -2.67 31.49 8.68
N TYR A 332 -3.10 31.53 7.42
CA TYR A 332 -3.32 32.77 6.68
C TYR A 332 -4.40 33.64 7.34
N ASN A 333 -5.53 33.04 7.71
CA ASN A 333 -6.60 33.75 8.43
C ASN A 333 -6.12 34.27 9.79
N ASP A 334 -5.35 33.47 10.54
CA ASP A 334 -4.76 33.90 11.81
C ASP A 334 -3.76 35.05 11.65
N ILE A 335 -2.93 35.01 10.61
CA ILE A 335 -1.97 36.08 10.30
C ILE A 335 -2.71 37.37 9.93
N ILE A 336 -3.68 37.31 9.02
CA ILE A 336 -4.48 38.48 8.63
C ILE A 336 -5.17 39.08 9.84
N LYS A 337 -5.80 38.24 10.68
CA LYS A 337 -6.45 38.70 11.89
C LYS A 337 -5.47 39.40 12.83
N LYS A 338 -4.32 38.77 13.11
CA LYS A 338 -3.29 39.35 13.98
C LYS A 338 -2.69 40.63 13.39
N GLN A 339 -2.51 40.71 12.08
CA GLN A 339 -2.05 41.91 11.40
C GLN A 339 -3.06 43.04 11.56
N CYS A 340 -4.34 42.79 11.27
CA CYS A 340 -5.38 43.79 11.46
C CYS A 340 -5.51 44.23 12.92
N ASP A 341 -5.49 43.29 13.87
CA ASP A 341 -5.52 43.60 15.31
C ASP A 341 -4.32 44.48 15.73
N LEU A 342 -3.14 44.25 15.14
CA LEU A 342 -1.94 45.06 15.39
C LEU A 342 -2.08 46.45 14.77
N GLU A 343 -2.51 46.54 13.51
CA GLU A 343 -2.75 47.81 12.82
C GLU A 343 -3.79 48.66 13.57
N ARG A 344 -4.88 48.03 14.02
CA ARG A 344 -5.91 48.68 14.85
C ARG A 344 -5.34 49.21 16.16
N LYS A 345 -4.51 48.44 16.87
CA LYS A 345 -3.83 48.90 18.09
C LYS A 345 -2.88 50.07 17.83
N ILE A 346 -2.15 50.04 16.71
CA ILE A 346 -1.28 51.15 16.29
C ILE A 346 -2.12 52.40 16.00
N LEU A 347 -3.25 52.27 15.30
CA LEU A 347 -4.15 53.37 15.01
C LEU A 347 -4.76 53.96 16.31
N GLN A 348 -5.15 53.11 17.27
CA GLN A 348 -5.59 53.56 18.60
C GLN A 348 -4.50 54.33 19.35
N GLN A 349 -3.25 53.85 19.28
CA GLN A 349 -2.11 54.55 19.88
C GLN A 349 -1.84 55.89 19.19
N LYS A 350 -1.89 55.95 17.85
CA LYS A 350 -1.80 57.20 17.10
C LYS A 350 -2.93 58.15 17.53
N LEU A 351 -4.17 57.68 17.57
CA LEU A 351 -5.31 58.49 17.97
C LEU A 351 -5.18 59.05 19.39
N THR A 352 -4.62 58.28 20.33
CA THR A 352 -4.30 58.76 21.69
C THR A 352 -3.34 59.96 21.67
N LEU A 353 -2.36 59.97 20.75
CA LEU A 353 -1.45 61.10 20.57
C LEU A 353 -2.16 62.36 20.09
N ALA A 354 -3.28 62.27 19.37
CA ALA A 354 -4.02 63.44 18.96
C ALA A 354 -4.55 64.27 20.15
N SER A 355 -4.69 63.63 21.32
CA SER A 355 -5.11 64.32 22.55
C SER A 355 -3.93 64.79 23.42
N SER A 356 -2.76 64.14 23.36
CA SER A 356 -1.60 64.49 24.20
C SER A 356 -0.52 65.31 23.48
N SER A 357 -0.33 65.10 22.17
CA SER A 357 0.67 65.77 21.33
C SER A 357 0.24 65.79 19.87
N ILE A 358 -0.40 66.90 19.46
CA ILE A 358 -0.93 67.04 18.10
C ILE A 358 0.18 67.03 17.04
N SER A 359 1.39 67.50 17.39
CA SER A 359 2.55 67.49 16.49
C SER A 359 3.07 66.08 16.25
N ASP A 360 3.15 65.24 17.29
CA ASP A 360 3.56 63.83 17.15
C ASP A 360 2.50 63.01 16.39
N PHE A 361 1.21 63.25 16.66
CA PHE A 361 0.13 62.66 15.88
C PHE A 361 0.25 63.01 14.39
N SER A 362 0.45 64.30 14.08
CA SER A 362 0.54 64.78 12.70
C SER A 362 1.72 64.15 11.97
N TYR A 363 2.88 64.05 12.63
CA TYR A 363 4.07 63.41 12.07
C TYR A 363 3.85 61.92 11.78
N LEU A 364 3.19 61.19 12.69
CA LEU A 364 2.96 59.75 12.56
C LEU A 364 1.82 59.38 11.61
N MET A 365 0.81 60.24 11.48
CA MET A 365 -0.29 60.07 10.53
C MET A 365 0.10 60.51 9.12
N GLY A 366 0.88 61.58 9.00
CA GLY A 366 1.41 62.08 7.72
C GLY A 366 2.65 61.33 7.21
N GLU A 367 3.12 60.32 7.95
CA GLU A 367 4.31 59.52 7.64
C GLU A 367 5.60 60.36 7.45
N GLY A 368 5.70 61.49 8.15
CA GLY A 368 6.86 62.38 8.07
C GLY A 368 6.58 63.85 8.36
N PRO A 369 7.57 64.74 8.08
CA PRO A 369 7.43 66.18 8.27
C PRO A 369 6.48 66.81 7.23
N GLY A 370 5.98 68.00 7.55
CA GLY A 370 5.11 68.77 6.66
C GLY A 370 3.61 68.53 6.84
N PHE A 371 3.24 67.87 7.93
CA PHE A 371 1.85 67.69 8.33
C PHE A 371 1.60 68.33 9.68
N THR A 372 0.50 69.06 9.78
CA THR A 372 -0.05 69.59 11.03
C THR A 372 -1.45 69.06 11.23
N ALA A 373 -1.98 69.11 12.44
CA ALA A 373 -3.35 68.73 12.71
C ALA A 373 -4.01 69.71 13.67
N VAL A 374 -5.34 69.80 13.54
CA VAL A 374 -6.18 70.62 14.40
C VAL A 374 -7.35 69.75 14.86
N LYS A 375 -7.53 69.65 16.18
CA LYS A 375 -8.69 68.97 16.76
C LYS A 375 -9.79 70.01 17.01
N THR A 376 -10.98 69.75 16.48
CA THR A 376 -12.17 70.59 16.67
C THR A 376 -13.36 69.71 17.03
N GLY A 377 -13.78 69.75 18.30
CA GLY A 377 -14.77 68.80 18.81
C GLY A 377 -14.27 67.36 18.70
N GLU A 378 -15.09 66.50 18.11
CA GLU A 378 -14.80 65.07 17.93
C GLU A 378 -14.12 64.75 16.57
N ILE A 379 -13.71 65.78 15.82
CA ILE A 379 -13.06 65.64 14.52
C ILE A 379 -11.61 66.12 14.60
N ILE A 380 -10.69 65.39 13.96
CA ILE A 380 -9.30 65.80 13.78
C ILE A 380 -9.03 66.07 12.29
N TYR A 381 -8.64 67.30 11.96
CA TYR A 381 -8.23 67.69 10.63
C TYR A 381 -6.72 67.56 10.48
N LEU A 382 -6.24 66.65 9.63
CA LEU A 382 -4.85 66.55 9.23
C LEU A 382 -4.62 67.37 7.96
N ILE A 383 -3.63 68.25 8.02
CA ILE A 383 -3.37 69.29 7.04
C ILE A 383 -1.96 69.10 6.49
N LYS A 384 -1.85 68.93 5.17
CA LYS A 384 -0.55 68.86 4.48
C LYS A 384 -0.08 70.26 4.08
N CYS A 385 1.08 70.65 4.56
CA CYS A 385 1.66 71.99 4.38
C CYS A 385 2.60 72.05 3.17
N LYS A 386 2.82 73.26 2.65
CA LYS A 386 3.64 73.49 1.44
C LYS A 386 5.12 73.55 1.79
N LYS A 387 5.96 72.85 1.02
CA LYS A 387 7.43 72.92 1.14
C LYS A 387 7.95 74.31 0.76
N VAL A 388 8.84 74.85 1.58
CA VAL A 388 9.50 76.15 1.37
C VAL A 388 10.98 76.05 1.76
N ASN A 389 11.83 76.83 1.09
CA ASN A 389 13.26 76.92 1.44
C ASN A 389 13.46 77.99 2.50
N VAL A 390 14.25 77.67 3.52
CA VAL A 390 14.57 78.56 4.63
C VAL A 390 16.05 78.49 4.98
N GLU A 391 16.56 79.53 5.62
CA GLU A 391 17.95 79.61 6.07
C GLU A 391 18.00 79.69 7.60
N ILE A 392 19.05 79.17 8.23
CA ILE A 392 19.18 79.24 9.70
C ILE A 392 19.41 80.69 10.13
N SER A 393 18.63 81.17 11.09
CA SER A 393 18.79 82.49 11.70
C SER A 393 19.50 82.37 13.05
N ARG A 394 20.67 82.98 13.19
CA ARG A 394 21.41 82.98 14.46
C ARG A 394 20.83 84.00 15.43
N LYS A 395 20.63 83.59 16.67
CA LYS A 395 20.16 84.44 17.78
C LYS A 395 21.04 84.20 19.00
N ASN A 396 21.21 85.24 19.82
CA ASN A 396 21.97 85.15 21.08
C ASN A 396 21.19 84.45 22.21
N VAL A 397 19.91 84.16 21.97
CA VAL A 397 18.98 83.52 22.89
C VAL A 397 18.57 82.17 22.29
N CYS A 398 18.45 81.14 23.12
CA CYS A 398 18.12 79.78 22.69
C CYS A 398 16.61 79.55 22.65
N PHE A 399 16.19 78.74 21.68
CA PHE A 399 14.81 78.34 21.48
C PHE A 399 14.74 76.82 21.35
N ASN A 400 13.61 76.23 21.73
CA ASN A 400 13.36 74.81 21.54
C ASN A 400 13.09 74.46 20.06
N GLU A 401 12.56 75.42 19.31
CA GLU A 401 12.38 75.40 17.86
C GLU A 401 13.59 76.05 17.15
N LEU A 402 13.86 75.67 15.91
CA LEU A 402 14.99 76.20 15.15
C LEU A 402 14.64 77.57 14.55
N PRO A 403 15.31 78.68 14.90
CA PRO A 403 15.04 79.98 14.29
C PRO A 403 15.53 79.98 12.84
N VAL A 404 14.66 80.39 11.91
CA VAL A 404 14.93 80.40 10.48
C VAL A 404 14.49 81.71 9.84
N LEU A 405 15.11 82.05 8.71
CA LEU A 405 14.76 83.19 7.88
C LEU A 405 13.93 82.69 6.68
N TYR A 406 12.73 83.23 6.55
CA TYR A 406 11.82 82.98 5.43
C TYR A 406 11.22 84.31 4.96
N ASN A 407 11.36 84.64 3.67
CA ASN A 407 10.92 85.92 3.09
C ASN A 407 11.41 87.15 3.90
N ASN A 408 12.69 87.18 4.28
CA ASN A 408 13.31 88.23 5.11
C ASN A 408 12.66 88.46 6.48
N LYS A 409 11.81 87.54 6.95
CA LYS A 409 11.22 87.54 8.30
C LYS A 409 11.73 86.33 9.08
N THR A 410 11.93 86.51 10.38
CA THR A 410 12.30 85.40 11.27
C THR A 410 11.06 84.58 11.60
N PHE A 411 11.15 83.27 11.39
CA PHE A 411 10.19 82.26 11.82
C PHE A 411 10.91 81.22 12.68
N PHE A 412 10.15 80.32 13.28
CA PHE A 412 10.65 79.22 14.09
C PHE A 412 10.18 77.91 13.48
N MET A 413 11.09 76.99 13.21
CA MET A 413 10.78 75.69 12.66
C MET A 413 10.59 74.67 13.79
N ALA A 414 9.41 74.10 13.86
CA ALA A 414 9.06 73.10 14.86
C ALA A 414 9.91 71.82 14.72
N PRO A 415 10.37 71.22 15.84
CA PRO A 415 11.08 69.95 15.82
C PRO A 415 10.19 68.82 15.27
N LYS A 416 10.81 67.83 14.61
CA LYS A 416 10.16 66.69 13.91
C LYS A 416 9.28 67.05 12.69
N THR A 417 8.29 67.93 12.85
CA THR A 417 7.33 68.26 11.78
C THR A 417 7.87 69.27 10.78
N HIS A 418 8.87 70.06 11.16
CA HIS A 418 9.51 71.10 10.34
C HIS A 418 8.56 72.21 9.87
N ILE A 419 7.46 72.42 10.59
CA ILE A 419 6.47 73.46 10.29
C ILE A 419 6.98 74.81 10.76
N LEU A 420 6.77 75.85 9.94
CA LEU A 420 7.05 77.23 10.28
C LEU A 420 5.99 77.81 11.22
N GLN A 421 6.47 78.41 12.30
CA GLN A 421 5.69 79.07 13.34
C GLN A 421 6.19 80.50 13.52
N GLN A 422 5.29 81.40 13.90
CA GLN A 422 5.64 82.81 14.10
C GLN A 422 6.40 83.04 15.41
N PHE A 423 6.18 82.17 16.40
CA PHE A 423 6.76 82.28 17.74
C PHE A 423 7.51 81.00 18.08
N GLY A 424 8.57 81.14 18.88
CA GLY A 424 9.35 80.03 19.43
C GLY A 424 9.35 80.07 20.95
N THR A 425 9.52 78.92 21.56
CA THR A 425 9.63 78.71 22.99
C THR A 425 11.06 79.00 23.43
N GLN A 426 11.26 80.11 24.13
CA GLN A 426 12.57 80.48 24.67
C GLN A 426 12.98 79.51 25.79
N ILE A 427 14.24 79.05 25.75
CA ILE A 427 14.84 78.16 26.75
C ILE A 427 16.19 78.70 27.22
N ASP A 428 16.65 78.22 28.38
CA ASP A 428 18.00 78.51 28.83
C ASP A 428 19.03 77.78 27.95
N CYS A 429 20.06 78.50 27.53
CA CYS A 429 21.11 77.95 26.68
C CYS A 429 21.97 76.93 27.46
N ASN A 430 21.81 75.64 27.15
CA ASN A 430 22.62 74.56 27.72
C ASN A 430 23.53 73.95 26.65
N ILE A 431 24.85 74.08 26.83
CA ILE A 431 25.87 73.60 25.88
C ILE A 431 26.03 72.07 25.95
N LEU A 432 25.75 71.45 27.11
CA LEU A 432 25.85 69.99 27.32
C LEU A 432 24.64 69.25 26.76
N LEU A 433 23.45 69.87 26.83
CA LEU A 433 22.19 69.32 26.34
C LEU A 433 21.49 70.35 25.42
N PRO A 434 22.08 70.66 24.26
CA PRO A 434 21.49 71.62 23.34
C PRO A 434 20.24 71.02 22.66
N PRO A 435 19.27 71.84 22.22
CA PRO A 435 18.20 71.38 21.35
C PRO A 435 18.81 70.87 20.03
N GLY A 436 18.63 69.58 19.77
CA GLY A 436 19.23 68.86 18.66
C GLY A 436 18.28 68.71 17.47
N PHE A 437 18.76 69.04 16.28
CA PHE A 437 17.99 68.92 15.04
C PHE A 437 18.74 68.04 14.04
N ASN A 438 17.99 67.19 13.35
CA ASN A 438 18.50 66.39 12.24
C ASN A 438 18.32 67.18 10.94
N LEU A 439 19.42 67.67 10.38
CA LEU A 439 19.46 68.39 9.11
C LEU A 439 20.28 67.54 8.13
N ASP A 440 19.63 67.05 7.09
CA ASP A 440 20.24 66.20 6.04
C ASP A 440 21.02 64.97 6.52
N GLY A 441 20.66 64.40 7.68
CA GLY A 441 21.23 63.17 8.23
C GLY A 441 22.25 63.39 9.33
N ASP A 442 22.74 64.62 9.48
CA ASP A 442 23.65 65.07 10.51
C ASP A 442 22.89 65.77 11.64
N TRP A 443 23.40 65.64 12.87
CA TRP A 443 22.76 66.18 14.06
C TRP A 443 23.48 67.44 14.51
N PHE A 444 22.73 68.54 14.62
CA PHE A 444 23.25 69.82 15.07
C PHE A 444 22.56 70.27 16.37
N GLY A 445 23.36 70.65 17.36
CA GLY A 445 22.92 71.35 18.55
C GLY A 445 22.87 72.85 18.31
N ILE A 446 21.73 73.47 18.61
CA ILE A 446 21.51 74.91 18.36
C ILE A 446 21.60 75.67 19.68
N VAL A 447 22.80 76.19 19.94
CA VAL A 447 23.09 77.21 20.94
C VAL A 447 23.61 78.45 20.17
N PRO A 448 24.01 79.58 20.80
CA PRO A 448 24.45 80.76 20.04
C PRO A 448 25.53 80.46 18.98
N ASN A 449 26.30 79.39 19.19
CA ASN A 449 27.10 78.74 18.16
C ASN A 449 26.49 77.37 17.78
N ILE A 450 26.33 77.13 16.47
CA ILE A 450 25.90 75.82 15.95
C ILE A 450 27.05 74.83 16.12
N GLN A 451 26.79 73.68 16.72
CA GLN A 451 27.78 72.61 16.91
C GLN A 451 27.19 71.27 16.47
N GLU A 452 28.01 70.44 15.82
CA GLU A 452 27.62 69.06 15.51
C GLU A 452 27.58 68.22 16.80
N ILE A 453 26.54 67.38 16.95
CA ILE A 453 26.36 66.51 18.11
C ILE A 453 26.34 65.04 17.71
N LYS A 454 26.68 64.15 18.64
CA LYS A 454 26.66 62.71 18.40
C LYS A 454 25.25 62.23 18.08
N LYS A 455 25.13 61.46 16.99
CA LYS A 455 23.88 60.81 16.57
C LYS A 455 23.24 59.99 17.72
N PRO A 456 21.98 60.26 18.10
CA PRO A 456 21.28 59.52 19.15
C PRO A 456 21.08 58.04 18.81
N GLN A 457 21.08 57.18 19.84
CA GLN A 457 20.80 55.74 19.70
C GLN A 457 19.31 55.49 19.39
N LYS A 458 19.03 54.58 18.45
CA LYS A 458 17.67 54.13 18.14
C LYS A 458 17.24 52.98 19.05
N LEU A 459 15.97 52.99 19.48
CA LEU A 459 15.36 51.87 20.18
C LEU A 459 15.18 50.67 19.24
N LYS A 460 15.34 49.44 19.75
CA LYS A 460 15.12 48.19 19.01
C LYS A 460 13.93 47.44 19.63
N PRO A 461 13.00 46.90 18.82
CA PRO A 461 11.94 46.03 19.33
C PRO A 461 12.53 44.71 19.87
N ALA A 462 11.94 44.17 20.94
CA ALA A 462 12.45 43.01 21.68
C ALA A 462 11.90 41.64 21.21
N THR A 463 11.19 41.59 20.09
CA THR A 463 10.47 40.37 19.65
C THR A 463 11.38 39.36 18.94
N THR A 464 11.39 38.12 19.42
CA THR A 464 11.89 36.92 18.73
C THR A 464 10.70 36.07 18.28
N TRP A 465 10.63 35.72 16.99
CA TRP A 465 9.53 34.90 16.45
C TRP A 465 9.76 33.42 16.77
N THR A 466 8.71 32.72 17.21
CA THR A 466 8.72 31.26 17.40
C THR A 466 7.64 30.63 16.52
N TRP A 467 8.05 29.79 15.57
CA TRP A 467 7.15 28.97 14.76
C TRP A 467 7.66 27.53 14.74
N SER A 468 6.76 26.56 14.88
CA SER A 468 7.06 25.12 14.82
C SER A 468 6.12 24.41 13.84
N TYR A 469 6.70 23.67 12.90
CA TYR A 469 5.98 22.82 11.97
C TYR A 469 5.28 21.65 12.69
N LYS A 470 4.03 21.35 12.32
CA LYS A 470 3.32 20.15 12.74
C LYS A 470 3.24 19.18 11.57
N SER A 471 3.88 18.02 11.69
CA SER A 471 3.82 16.95 10.69
C SER A 471 2.57 16.09 10.86
N PRO A 472 1.96 15.57 9.77
CA PRO A 472 0.90 14.57 9.85
C PRO A 472 1.49 13.20 10.25
N GLU A 473 1.29 12.79 11.50
CA GLU A 473 1.92 11.59 12.10
C GLU A 473 1.44 10.28 11.46
N SER A 474 0.16 10.18 11.08
CA SER A 474 -0.46 8.92 10.63
C SER A 474 -0.23 8.58 9.14
N LEU A 475 0.27 9.51 8.33
CA LEU A 475 0.39 9.35 6.87
C LEU A 475 1.32 8.19 6.46
N MET A 476 2.41 7.99 7.21
CA MET A 476 3.42 6.98 6.89
C MET A 476 2.89 5.55 7.06
N ASN A 477 1.99 5.34 8.03
CA ASN A 477 1.59 4.00 8.47
C ASN A 477 0.16 3.62 8.07
N ALA A 478 -0.68 4.59 7.71
CA ALA A 478 -2.10 4.38 7.43
C ALA A 478 -2.53 4.90 6.05
N GLY A 479 -3.59 4.31 5.48
CA GLY A 479 -4.22 4.68 4.21
C GLY A 479 -5.65 4.12 4.12
N ILE A 480 -6.25 3.98 2.93
CA ILE A 480 -7.59 3.34 2.81
C ILE A 480 -7.58 1.83 3.08
N TYR A 481 -6.42 1.19 3.02
CA TYR A 481 -6.22 -0.22 3.37
C TYR A 481 -5.35 -0.35 4.61
N THR A 482 -5.64 -1.36 5.41
CA THR A 482 -4.82 -1.72 6.55
C THR A 482 -3.47 -2.31 6.11
N GLN A 483 -2.48 -2.31 7.00
CA GLN A 483 -1.17 -2.91 6.70
C GLN A 483 -1.26 -4.40 6.39
N ASP A 484 -2.15 -5.13 7.05
CA ASP A 484 -2.35 -6.56 6.80
C ASP A 484 -2.89 -6.81 5.40
N THR A 485 -3.86 -6.00 4.95
CA THR A 485 -4.39 -6.05 3.58
C THR A 485 -3.31 -5.75 2.55
N MET A 486 -2.49 -4.72 2.78
CA MET A 486 -1.39 -4.36 1.88
C MET A 486 -0.31 -5.44 1.82
N LYS A 487 0.00 -6.07 2.96
CA LYS A 487 0.95 -7.19 3.03
C LYS A 487 0.43 -8.42 2.28
N ALA A 488 -0.85 -8.75 2.42
CA ALA A 488 -1.48 -9.83 1.67
C ALA A 488 -1.48 -9.55 0.16
N PHE A 489 -1.68 -8.29 -0.26
CA PHE A 489 -1.55 -7.86 -1.65
C PHE A 489 -0.12 -7.99 -2.19
N GLN A 490 0.88 -7.52 -1.43
CA GLN A 490 2.29 -7.67 -1.80
C GLN A 490 2.68 -9.14 -1.95
N GLN A 491 2.28 -10.00 -1.00
CA GLN A 491 2.52 -11.45 -1.09
C GLN A 491 1.85 -12.04 -2.33
N HIS A 492 0.63 -11.62 -2.67
CA HIS A 492 -0.07 -12.09 -3.87
C HIS A 492 0.67 -11.72 -5.17
N ILE A 493 1.23 -10.51 -5.26
CA ILE A 493 2.02 -10.07 -6.43
C ILE A 493 3.35 -10.83 -6.54
N LEU A 494 4.01 -11.07 -5.41
CA LEU A 494 5.32 -11.73 -5.38
C LEU A 494 5.21 -13.24 -5.61
N PHE A 495 4.07 -13.86 -5.24
CA PHE A 495 3.88 -15.30 -5.28
C PHE A 495 4.23 -15.95 -6.64
N PRO A 496 3.75 -15.47 -7.82
CA PRO A 496 4.13 -16.07 -9.10
C PRO A 496 5.64 -16.05 -9.39
N GLN A 497 6.35 -15.01 -8.94
CA GLN A 497 7.80 -14.90 -9.10
C GLN A 497 8.53 -15.86 -8.15
N GLU A 498 8.08 -15.93 -6.90
CA GLU A 498 8.65 -16.81 -5.87
C GLU A 498 8.42 -18.29 -6.19
N VAL A 499 7.27 -18.66 -6.80
CA VAL A 499 6.97 -20.03 -7.20
C VAL A 499 8.02 -20.57 -8.17
N SER A 500 8.45 -19.78 -9.16
CA SER A 500 9.50 -20.20 -10.11
C SER A 500 10.85 -20.41 -9.43
N ALA A 501 11.21 -19.54 -8.48
CA ALA A 501 12.43 -19.71 -7.69
C ALA A 501 12.35 -20.96 -6.79
N ALA A 502 11.21 -21.17 -6.14
CA ALA A 502 10.95 -22.32 -5.28
C ALA A 502 10.99 -23.64 -6.06
N THR A 503 10.35 -23.71 -7.24
CA THR A 503 10.39 -24.92 -8.09
C THR A 503 11.80 -25.19 -8.59
N ASN A 504 12.53 -24.18 -9.05
CA ASN A 504 13.92 -24.35 -9.49
C ASN A 504 14.82 -24.83 -8.34
N ASN A 505 14.66 -24.29 -7.12
CA ASN A 505 15.39 -24.76 -5.95
C ASN A 505 15.04 -26.20 -5.59
N LEU A 506 13.75 -26.58 -5.64
CA LEU A 506 13.30 -27.96 -5.44
C LEU A 506 13.91 -28.91 -6.47
N ILE A 507 13.93 -28.52 -7.76
CA ILE A 507 14.55 -29.30 -8.84
C ILE A 507 16.06 -29.44 -8.58
N ARG A 508 16.75 -28.35 -8.25
CA ARG A 508 18.19 -28.35 -7.95
C ARG A 508 18.52 -29.29 -6.79
N GLN A 509 17.72 -29.24 -5.73
CA GLN A 509 17.86 -30.11 -4.57
C GLN A 509 17.55 -31.58 -4.93
N SER A 510 16.54 -31.85 -5.75
CA SER A 510 16.21 -33.21 -6.22
C SER A 510 17.31 -33.81 -7.11
N MET A 511 18.07 -32.97 -7.81
CA MET A 511 19.23 -33.36 -8.61
C MET A 511 20.52 -33.53 -7.77
N GLY A 512 20.46 -33.32 -6.45
CA GLY A 512 21.59 -33.52 -5.53
C GLY A 512 22.57 -32.34 -5.43
N TYR A 513 22.20 -31.16 -5.93
CA TYR A 513 22.99 -29.94 -5.74
C TYR A 513 22.70 -29.31 -4.37
N ASP A 514 23.74 -28.77 -3.72
CA ASP A 514 23.59 -28.00 -2.49
C ASP A 514 22.70 -26.76 -2.71
N THR A 515 21.69 -26.59 -1.86
CA THR A 515 20.83 -25.41 -1.81
C THR A 515 20.85 -24.85 -0.40
N THR A 516 20.82 -23.53 -0.26
CA THR A 516 20.65 -22.91 1.05
C THR A 516 19.21 -23.15 1.51
N ASN A 517 19.03 -23.56 2.77
CA ASN A 517 17.70 -23.84 3.29
C ASN A 517 16.92 -22.52 3.43
N GLN A 518 16.05 -22.24 2.45
CA GLN A 518 15.18 -21.06 2.41
C GLN A 518 13.84 -21.28 3.11
N GLY A 519 13.73 -22.32 3.96
CA GLY A 519 12.50 -22.63 4.69
C GLY A 519 11.46 -23.42 3.89
N LEU A 520 11.83 -23.95 2.71
CA LEU A 520 11.00 -24.89 1.94
C LEU A 520 10.93 -26.23 2.70
N GLN A 521 9.79 -26.51 3.33
CA GLN A 521 9.60 -27.73 4.11
C GLN A 521 9.09 -28.89 3.24
N TYR A 522 9.90 -29.94 3.10
CA TYR A 522 9.55 -31.18 2.41
C TYR A 522 8.45 -32.00 3.08
N LYS A 523 8.13 -31.69 4.34
CA LYS A 523 7.12 -32.41 5.16
C LYS A 523 5.75 -32.50 4.49
N TYR A 524 5.41 -31.57 3.60
CA TYR A 524 4.13 -31.55 2.88
C TYR A 524 4.17 -32.27 1.52
N LEU A 525 5.34 -32.66 1.02
CA LEU A 525 5.51 -33.38 -0.25
C LEU A 525 5.63 -34.89 -0.07
N ILE A 526 6.11 -35.35 1.09
CA ILE A 526 6.23 -36.77 1.43
C ILE A 526 5.64 -36.98 2.81
N ASP A 527 4.47 -37.61 2.84
CA ASP A 527 3.77 -37.93 4.08
C ASP A 527 4.51 -39.01 4.87
N GLU A 528 4.66 -38.78 6.18
CA GLU A 528 5.37 -39.66 7.11
C GLU A 528 4.70 -41.05 7.17
N GLN A 529 3.37 -41.08 7.00
CA GLN A 529 2.60 -42.31 6.88
C GLN A 529 3.01 -43.13 5.64
N THR A 530 3.36 -42.45 4.53
CA THR A 530 3.71 -43.12 3.27
C THR A 530 5.09 -43.77 3.35
N ILE A 531 6.06 -43.10 3.98
CA ILE A 531 7.39 -43.69 4.23
C ILE A 531 7.27 -44.86 5.22
N SER A 532 6.56 -44.68 6.33
CA SER A 532 6.37 -45.75 7.32
C SER A 532 5.75 -46.98 6.69
N ASN A 533 4.66 -46.81 5.93
CA ASN A 533 3.99 -47.91 5.25
C ASN A 533 4.85 -48.58 4.17
N MET A 534 5.71 -47.82 3.49
CA MET A 534 6.60 -48.36 2.46
C MET A 534 7.76 -49.17 3.07
N VAL A 535 8.33 -48.68 4.18
CA VAL A 535 9.38 -49.37 4.94
C VAL A 535 8.82 -50.63 5.60
N GLU A 536 7.67 -50.53 6.25
CA GLU A 536 7.12 -51.64 7.04
C GLU A 536 6.55 -52.75 6.13
N ASN A 537 5.82 -52.43 5.05
CA ASN A 537 5.23 -53.46 4.20
C ASN A 537 6.20 -54.11 3.21
N LYS A 538 7.14 -53.37 2.61
CA LYS A 538 8.03 -53.95 1.58
C LYS A 538 9.34 -54.49 2.15
N LEU A 539 9.94 -53.80 3.12
CA LEU A 539 11.23 -54.20 3.67
C LEU A 539 11.07 -55.44 4.56
N HIS A 540 10.00 -55.51 5.36
CA HIS A 540 9.75 -56.63 6.27
C HIS A 540 9.38 -57.92 5.53
N GLN A 541 8.69 -57.81 4.38
CA GLN A 541 8.38 -58.97 3.52
C GLN A 541 9.64 -59.52 2.84
N LEU A 542 10.52 -58.65 2.34
CA LEU A 542 11.81 -59.05 1.76
C LEU A 542 12.73 -59.69 2.81
N TRP A 543 12.78 -59.11 4.01
CA TRP A 543 13.62 -59.63 5.11
C TRP A 543 13.12 -60.97 5.65
N GLY A 544 11.80 -61.16 5.74
CA GLY A 544 11.19 -62.43 6.13
C GLY A 544 11.52 -63.58 5.17
N TRP A 545 11.49 -63.32 3.87
CA TRP A 545 11.87 -64.34 2.87
C TRP A 545 13.37 -64.68 2.92
N PHE A 546 14.23 -63.67 3.07
CA PHE A 546 15.69 -63.86 3.13
C PHE A 546 16.13 -64.69 4.36
N THR A 547 15.51 -64.44 5.51
CA THR A 547 15.78 -65.20 6.75
C THR A 547 15.28 -66.64 6.67
N THR A 548 14.13 -66.88 6.03
CA THR A 548 13.58 -68.24 5.84
C THR A 548 14.47 -69.09 4.93
N ILE A 549 15.00 -68.51 3.84
CA ILE A 549 15.99 -69.21 2.99
C ILE A 549 17.27 -69.50 3.76
N GLY A 550 17.78 -68.52 4.53
CA GLY A 550 19.01 -68.68 5.30
C GLY A 550 18.94 -69.82 6.32
N THR A 551 17.82 -69.95 7.03
CA THR A 551 17.60 -71.03 8.02
C THR A 551 17.50 -72.41 7.35
N PHE A 552 16.81 -72.52 6.21
CA PHE A 552 16.70 -73.78 5.47
C PHE A 552 18.05 -74.27 4.94
N VAL A 553 18.85 -73.36 4.34
CA VAL A 553 20.19 -73.69 3.82
C VAL A 553 21.15 -74.06 4.95
N SER A 554 21.07 -73.36 6.09
CA SER A 554 21.87 -73.68 7.28
C SER A 554 21.57 -75.09 7.83
N GLY A 555 20.29 -75.47 7.90
CA GLY A 555 19.88 -76.81 8.33
C GLY A 555 20.37 -77.93 7.40
N LEU A 556 20.24 -77.73 6.09
CA LEU A 556 20.76 -78.67 5.07
C LEU A 556 22.28 -78.81 5.16
N MET A 557 23.01 -77.72 5.38
CA MET A 557 24.46 -77.80 5.54
C MET A 557 24.84 -78.56 6.81
N GLY A 558 24.12 -78.36 7.91
CA GLY A 558 24.33 -79.11 9.15
C GLY A 558 24.20 -80.62 8.96
N ILE A 559 23.16 -81.07 8.25
CA ILE A 559 22.96 -82.50 7.92
C ILE A 559 24.11 -83.01 7.04
N PHE A 560 24.51 -82.25 6.03
CA PHE A 560 25.63 -82.61 5.16
C PHE A 560 26.94 -82.79 5.94
N PHE A 561 27.24 -81.90 6.88
CA PHE A 561 28.42 -82.03 7.75
C PHE A 561 28.37 -83.28 8.62
N ILE A 562 27.21 -83.62 9.19
CA ILE A 562 27.05 -84.84 10.00
C ILE A 562 27.29 -86.09 9.15
N VAL A 563 26.70 -86.16 7.96
CA VAL A 563 26.91 -87.29 7.03
C VAL A 563 28.38 -87.42 6.63
N LYS A 564 29.05 -86.30 6.32
CA LYS A 564 30.48 -86.29 6.00
C LYS A 564 31.34 -86.77 7.17
N LEU A 565 31.02 -86.35 8.39
CA LEU A 565 31.72 -86.77 9.61
C LEU A 565 31.61 -88.30 9.80
N ILE A 566 30.41 -88.86 9.64
CA ILE A 566 30.19 -90.31 9.76
C ILE A 566 31.00 -91.08 8.72
N LEU A 567 30.98 -90.66 7.45
CA LEU A 567 31.77 -91.28 6.39
C LEU A 567 33.28 -91.24 6.69
N THR A 568 33.79 -90.11 7.17
CA THR A 568 35.22 -89.99 7.52
C THR A 568 35.61 -90.91 8.68
N LEU A 569 34.74 -91.11 9.68
CA LEU A 569 34.99 -92.06 10.77
C LEU A 569 35.04 -93.51 10.27
N VAL A 570 34.12 -93.89 9.36
CA VAL A 570 34.11 -95.23 8.74
C VAL A 570 35.38 -95.45 7.91
N ASP A 571 35.74 -94.50 7.04
CA ASP A 571 36.96 -94.58 6.22
C ASP A 571 38.22 -94.69 7.08
N THR A 572 38.30 -93.91 8.16
CA THR A 572 39.40 -93.97 9.12
C THR A 572 39.47 -95.35 9.78
N GLY A 573 38.33 -95.91 10.21
CA GLY A 573 38.26 -97.25 10.78
C GLY A 573 38.72 -98.36 9.82
N ILE A 574 38.31 -98.28 8.54
CA ILE A 574 38.74 -99.22 7.49
C ILE A 574 40.25 -99.09 7.25
N ASN A 575 40.75 -97.86 7.09
CA ASN A 575 42.17 -97.60 6.85
C ASN A 575 43.06 -98.08 8.01
N ILE A 576 42.66 -97.85 9.25
CA ILE A 576 43.37 -98.35 10.44
C ILE A 576 43.34 -99.89 10.47
N THR A 577 42.21 -100.52 10.13
CA THR A 577 42.10 -101.99 10.08
C THR A 577 43.00 -102.59 9.00
N ILE A 578 43.08 -101.96 7.83
CA ILE A 578 43.96 -102.36 6.73
C ILE A 578 45.43 -102.23 7.16
N LEU A 579 45.83 -101.08 7.72
CA LEU A 579 47.19 -100.84 8.18
C LEU A 579 47.60 -101.77 9.33
N TYR A 580 46.67 -102.10 10.23
CA TYR A 580 46.91 -103.07 11.31
C TYR A 580 47.20 -104.47 10.76
N LYS A 581 46.44 -104.91 9.74
CA LYS A 581 46.66 -106.22 9.10
C LYS A 581 47.98 -106.30 8.32
N THR A 582 48.45 -105.20 7.71
CA THR A 582 49.71 -105.21 6.94
C THR A 582 50.96 -104.94 7.77
N PHE A 583 50.91 -104.08 8.79
CA PHE A 583 52.11 -103.64 9.52
C PHE A 583 52.13 -104.01 11.01
N GLY A 584 51.06 -104.61 11.54
CA GLY A 584 50.92 -104.87 12.98
C GLY A 584 50.86 -103.58 13.82
N TRP A 585 51.13 -103.69 15.12
CA TRP A 585 51.10 -102.52 16.02
C TRP A 585 52.35 -101.66 15.82
N SER A 586 52.23 -100.59 15.03
CA SER A 586 53.32 -99.64 14.77
C SER A 586 52.81 -98.20 14.66
N ALA A 587 53.72 -97.22 14.75
CA ALA A 587 53.40 -95.79 14.61
C ALA A 587 52.74 -95.43 13.25
N LYS A 588 52.80 -96.33 12.26
CA LYS A 588 52.15 -96.16 10.94
C LYS A 588 50.62 -96.23 11.01
N LEU A 589 50.02 -96.69 12.11
CA LEU A 589 48.57 -96.70 12.32
C LEU A 589 47.96 -95.29 12.37
N LEU A 590 48.72 -94.29 12.82
CA LEU A 590 48.28 -92.88 12.85
C LEU A 590 48.02 -92.32 11.44
N ALA A 591 48.62 -92.92 10.40
CA ALA A 591 48.36 -92.54 9.02
C ALA A 591 46.93 -92.92 8.54
N GLY A 592 46.22 -93.78 9.27
CA GLY A 592 44.85 -94.19 8.95
C GLY A 592 43.82 -93.06 8.97
N ILE A 593 44.13 -91.95 9.64
CA ILE A 593 43.30 -90.72 9.70
C ILE A 593 43.28 -90.00 8.33
N PHE A 594 44.34 -90.18 7.53
CA PHE A 594 44.48 -89.54 6.23
C PHE A 594 44.48 -90.61 5.13
N SER A 595 43.36 -90.75 4.42
CA SER A 595 43.20 -91.73 3.34
C SER A 595 44.34 -91.68 2.30
N SER A 596 44.79 -90.48 1.92
CA SER A 596 45.90 -90.29 0.98
C SER A 596 47.24 -90.83 1.48
N ILE A 597 47.53 -90.69 2.78
CA ILE A 597 48.78 -91.20 3.39
C ILE A 597 48.70 -92.73 3.54
N THR A 598 47.51 -93.25 3.84
CA THR A 598 47.27 -94.71 3.90
C THR A 598 47.52 -95.37 2.55
N HIS A 599 46.98 -94.81 1.46
CA HIS A 599 47.24 -95.32 0.10
C HIS A 599 48.72 -95.25 -0.28
N TYR A 600 49.41 -94.15 0.07
CA TYR A 600 50.84 -94.02 -0.18
C TYR A 600 51.68 -95.08 0.57
N LEU A 601 51.34 -95.37 1.82
CA LEU A 601 52.03 -96.41 2.61
C LEU A 601 51.79 -97.82 2.06
N MET A 602 50.57 -98.11 1.59
CA MET A 602 50.23 -99.40 0.95
C MET A 602 50.94 -99.57 -0.40
N LEU A 603 51.03 -98.51 -1.22
CA LEU A 603 51.74 -98.52 -2.51
C LEU A 603 53.27 -98.69 -2.38
N LYS A 604 53.84 -98.31 -1.23
CA LYS A 604 55.29 -98.47 -0.94
C LYS A 604 55.63 -99.84 -0.34
N THR A 605 54.62 -100.66 -0.02
CA THR A 605 54.81 -101.99 0.56
C THR A 605 54.47 -103.17 -0.35
N HIS A 606 53.87 -102.88 -1.50
CA HIS A 606 54.10 -103.65 -2.72
C HIS A 606 55.35 -103.11 -3.41
#